data_AF-A0A2K8KFC5-F1
#
_entry.id   AF-A0A2K8KFC5-F1
#
_cell.length_a   1.000
_cell.length_b   1.000
_cell.length_c   1.000
_cell.angle_alpha   90.00
_cell.angle_beta   90.00
_cell.angle_gamma   90.00
#
_symmetry.space_group_name_H-M   'P 1'
#
loop_
_entity.id
_entity.type
_entity.pdbx_description
1 polymer ?
#
loop_
_entity_poly.entity_id
_entity_poly.type
_entity_poly.pdbx_seq_one_letter_code
_entity_poly.pdbx_strand_id
1 'polypeptide(L)'
;MRPPNIQAAQPADLFGCLEHLIAQLDSPPTARTEELTASSAERKARKLVEEATEVAFDALADNREGLIAESADLLYHLAVLWHDRGIKPAEIRAEMARRKDLLGIAEKLPKKGRVRELLKQSNRSCALYRQGDRIGPVPLSSAPCPVPPTPR
;
A
#
# COMPACT_ATOMS: atom_id res chain seq x y z
N MET A 1 1.93 48.81 9.07
CA MET A 1 1.12 47.93 8.19
C MET A 1 1.35 46.49 8.62
N ARG A 2 0.30 45.78 9.02
CA ARG A 2 0.35 44.33 9.31
C ARG A 2 0.41 43.62 7.94
N PRO A 3 1.32 42.65 7.70
CA PRO A 3 1.25 41.88 6.47
C PRO A 3 -0.11 41.16 6.41
N PRO A 4 -0.72 41.05 5.21
CA PRO A 4 -1.94 40.28 5.07
C PRO A 4 -1.68 38.84 5.51
N ASN A 5 -2.48 38.37 6.46
CA ASN A 5 -2.48 37.00 6.94
C ASN A 5 -2.96 36.11 5.79
N ILE A 6 -2.03 35.57 5.01
CA ILE A 6 -2.29 34.52 4.02
C ILE A 6 -2.39 33.19 4.78
N GLN A 7 -3.36 33.06 5.67
CA GLN A 7 -3.90 31.74 5.95
C GLN A 7 -4.81 31.43 4.77
N ALA A 8 -4.18 30.98 3.66
CA ALA A 8 -4.86 30.19 2.65
C ALA A 8 -5.71 29.17 3.42
N ALA A 9 -7.01 29.15 3.14
CA ALA A 9 -7.98 28.30 3.82
C ALA A 9 -7.35 26.93 4.04
N GLN A 10 -7.07 26.58 5.30
CA GLN A 10 -6.50 25.28 5.62
C GLN A 10 -7.47 24.24 5.05
N PRO A 11 -7.00 23.26 4.27
CA PRO A 11 -7.87 22.21 3.79
C PRO A 11 -8.58 21.55 4.98
N ALA A 12 -9.90 21.70 5.03
CA ALA A 12 -10.69 21.34 6.20
C ALA A 12 -10.80 19.82 6.42
N ASP A 13 -10.42 19.02 5.42
CA ASP A 13 -10.41 17.56 5.47
C ASP A 13 -9.20 16.95 4.74
N LEU A 14 -8.97 15.66 4.98
CA LEU A 14 -7.86 14.88 4.41
C LEU A 14 -7.78 15.02 2.88
N PHE A 15 -8.92 14.98 2.20
CA PHE A 15 -8.97 15.06 0.75
C PHE A 15 -8.60 16.45 0.24
N GLY A 16 -8.97 17.52 0.96
CA GLY A 16 -8.47 18.86 0.69
C GLY A 16 -6.94 18.93 0.82
N CYS A 17 -6.35 18.25 1.81
CA CYS A 17 -4.89 18.19 1.94
C CYS A 17 -4.25 17.49 0.73
N LEU A 18 -4.85 16.39 0.26
CA LEU A 18 -4.37 15.64 -0.90
C LEU A 18 -4.52 16.44 -2.21
N GLU A 19 -5.60 17.20 -2.37
CA GLU A 19 -5.79 18.10 -3.51
C GLU A 19 -4.73 19.20 -3.53
N HIS A 20 -4.45 19.80 -2.37
CA HIS A 20 -3.39 20.80 -2.24
C HIS A 20 -2.01 20.20 -2.54
N LEU A 21 -1.71 19.00 -2.02
CA LEU A 21 -0.47 18.28 -2.29
C LEU A 21 -0.31 18.03 -3.79
N ILE A 22 -1.34 17.52 -4.46
CA ILE A 22 -1.29 17.25 -5.91
C ILE A 22 -1.06 18.54 -6.70
N ALA A 23 -1.71 19.65 -6.33
CA ALA A 23 -1.46 20.95 -6.97
C ALA A 23 -0.02 21.45 -6.76
N GLN A 24 0.62 21.13 -5.62
CA GLN A 24 2.02 21.43 -5.38
C GLN A 24 2.97 20.58 -6.26
N LEU A 25 2.57 19.37 -6.66
CA LEU A 25 3.34 18.54 -7.60
C LEU A 25 3.41 19.14 -9.01
N ASP A 26 2.43 19.99 -9.39
CA ASP A 26 2.40 20.71 -10.67
C ASP A 26 3.21 22.04 -10.65
N SER A 27 3.59 22.52 -9.47
CA SER A 27 4.41 23.73 -9.26
C SER A 27 5.91 23.36 -9.28
N PRO A 28 6.85 24.30 -9.54
CA PRO A 28 8.28 23.98 -9.70
C PRO A 28 8.75 23.12 -8.52
N PRO A 29 9.07 21.85 -8.78
CA PRO A 29 9.26 20.87 -7.73
C PRO A 29 10.52 21.16 -6.91
N THR A 30 10.47 20.80 -5.63
CA THR A 30 11.72 20.60 -4.87
C THR A 30 12.51 19.45 -5.51
N ALA A 31 13.83 19.39 -5.36
CA ALA A 31 14.68 18.35 -5.97
C ALA A 31 14.18 16.91 -5.69
N ARG A 32 13.54 16.68 -4.53
CA ARG A 32 12.94 15.39 -4.15
C ARG A 32 11.67 15.07 -4.94
N THR A 33 10.86 16.08 -5.24
CA THR A 33 9.63 15.94 -6.03
C THR A 33 9.96 15.75 -7.51
N GLU A 34 11.04 16.34 -8.02
CA GLU A 34 11.56 16.11 -9.39
C GLU A 34 11.96 14.66 -9.60
N GLU A 35 12.81 14.13 -8.72
CA GLU A 35 13.29 12.75 -8.84
C GLU A 35 12.13 11.76 -8.79
N LEU A 36 11.16 12.03 -7.91
CA LEU A 36 10.03 11.13 -7.73
C LEU A 36 9.03 11.21 -8.87
N THR A 37 8.72 12.40 -9.40
CA THR A 37 7.81 12.57 -10.55
C THR A 37 8.44 12.02 -11.84
N ALA A 38 9.76 12.18 -12.02
CA ALA A 38 10.53 11.63 -13.14
C ALA A 38 10.74 10.11 -13.04
N SER A 39 10.52 9.51 -11.87
CA SER A 39 10.66 8.06 -11.69
C SER A 39 9.58 7.25 -12.42
N SER A 40 9.90 6.00 -12.76
CA SER A 40 8.95 5.11 -13.43
C SER A 40 7.75 4.79 -12.54
N ALA A 41 6.60 4.49 -13.17
CA ALA A 41 5.41 4.01 -12.48
C ALA A 41 5.68 2.79 -11.58
N GLU A 42 6.64 1.94 -11.94
CA GLU A 42 7.06 0.80 -11.13
C GLU A 42 7.73 1.25 -9.82
N ARG A 43 8.65 2.23 -9.88
CA ARG A 43 9.34 2.76 -8.69
C ARG A 43 8.34 3.41 -7.74
N LYS A 44 7.38 4.20 -8.27
CA LYS A 44 6.29 4.80 -7.49
C LYS A 44 5.43 3.74 -6.79
N ALA A 45 5.01 2.71 -7.52
CA ALA A 45 4.19 1.62 -6.97
C ALA A 45 4.94 0.78 -5.92
N ARG A 46 6.23 0.53 -6.13
CA ARG A 46 7.08 -0.19 -5.17
C ARG A 46 7.18 0.56 -3.84
N LYS A 47 7.43 1.87 -3.89
CA LYS A 47 7.53 2.69 -2.67
C LYS A 47 6.20 2.72 -1.92
N LEU A 48 5.08 2.86 -2.62
CA LEU A 48 3.74 2.75 -1.99
C LEU A 48 3.53 1.42 -1.22
N VAL A 49 4.04 0.30 -1.75
CA VAL A 49 3.95 -1.01 -1.08
C VAL A 49 4.86 -1.10 0.15
N GLU A 50 6.03 -0.46 0.09
CA GLU A 50 6.96 -0.33 1.21
C GLU A 50 6.30 0.41 2.37
N GLU A 51 5.77 1.60 2.14
CA GLU A 51 5.08 2.39 3.18
C GLU A 51 3.88 1.63 3.77
N ALA A 52 3.11 0.93 2.93
CA ALA A 52 1.97 0.13 3.39
C ALA A 52 2.40 -1.04 4.30
N THR A 53 3.60 -1.57 4.06
CA THR A 53 4.21 -2.62 4.86
C THR A 53 4.69 -2.07 6.19
N GLU A 54 5.32 -0.89 6.20
CA GLU A 54 5.80 -0.20 7.40
C GLU A 54 4.64 0.22 8.31
N VAL A 55 3.57 0.81 7.75
CA VAL A 55 2.30 1.08 8.46
C VAL A 55 1.76 -0.19 9.15
N ALA A 56 1.78 -1.32 8.45
CA ALA A 56 1.29 -2.58 9.01
C ALA A 56 2.20 -3.09 10.15
N PHE A 57 3.51 -2.96 10.00
CA PHE A 57 4.47 -3.35 11.04
C PHE A 57 4.36 -2.47 12.28
N ASP A 58 4.28 -1.14 12.12
CA ASP A 58 4.14 -0.23 13.25
C ASP A 58 2.82 -0.43 14.01
N ALA A 59 1.74 -0.75 13.29
CA ALA A 59 0.48 -1.15 13.91
C ALA A 59 0.61 -2.44 14.74
N LEU A 60 1.40 -3.42 14.27
CA LEU A 60 1.65 -4.66 15.01
C LEU A 60 2.59 -4.46 16.19
N ALA A 61 3.49 -3.47 16.11
CA ALA A 61 4.45 -3.13 17.15
C ALA A 61 3.89 -2.18 18.23
N ASP A 62 2.63 -1.75 18.10
CA ASP A 62 2.00 -0.69 18.92
C ASP A 62 2.81 0.63 18.92
N ASN A 63 3.54 0.87 17.83
CA ASN A 63 4.34 2.07 17.65
C ASN A 63 3.47 3.19 17.08
N ARG A 64 2.83 3.96 17.97
CA ARG A 64 1.92 5.04 17.57
C ARG A 64 2.59 6.12 16.71
N GLU A 65 3.82 6.51 17.05
CA GLU A 65 4.52 7.59 16.34
C GLU A 65 4.93 7.16 14.95
N GLY A 66 5.52 5.96 14.81
CA GLY A 66 5.82 5.36 13.52
C GLY A 66 4.57 5.21 12.68
N LEU A 67 3.49 4.65 13.24
CA LEU A 67 2.24 4.48 12.51
C LEU A 67 1.70 5.78 11.91
N ILE A 68 1.84 6.92 12.62
CA ILE A 68 1.45 8.23 12.11
C ILE A 68 2.38 8.67 10.97
N ALA A 69 3.69 8.54 11.15
CA ALA A 69 4.69 8.93 10.16
C ALA A 69 4.54 8.11 8.85
N GLU A 70 4.50 6.79 8.95
CA GLU A 70 4.36 5.89 7.81
C GLU A 70 3.00 6.04 7.13
N SER A 71 1.94 6.38 7.88
CA SER A 71 0.64 6.70 7.28
C SER A 71 0.68 7.97 6.45
N ALA A 72 1.46 8.97 6.86
CA ALA A 72 1.64 10.19 6.09
C ALA A 72 2.43 9.92 4.79
N ASP A 73 3.49 9.12 4.87
CA ASP A 73 4.29 8.74 3.69
C ASP A 73 3.50 7.86 2.72
N LEU A 74 2.68 6.93 3.22
CA LEU A 74 1.73 6.15 2.42
C LEU A 74 0.77 7.06 1.64
N LEU A 75 0.18 8.05 2.31
CA LEU A 75 -0.74 9.00 1.68
C LEU A 75 -0.05 9.88 0.63
N TYR A 76 1.19 10.30 0.91
CA TYR A 76 2.00 11.06 -0.04
C TYR A 76 2.29 10.25 -1.31
N HIS A 77 2.79 9.02 -1.16
CA HIS A 77 3.08 8.15 -2.29
C HIS A 77 1.82 7.75 -3.07
N LEU A 78 0.68 7.66 -2.40
CA LEU A 78 -0.62 7.44 -3.06
C LEU A 78 -1.03 8.65 -3.89
N ALA A 79 -0.89 9.86 -3.36
CA ALA A 79 -1.19 11.10 -4.09
C ALA A 79 -0.30 11.28 -5.32
N VAL A 80 0.99 10.98 -5.21
CA VAL A 80 1.94 11.00 -6.35
C VAL A 80 1.52 10.00 -7.42
N LEU A 81 1.06 8.81 -7.03
CA LEU A 81 0.56 7.82 -7.99
C LEU A 81 -0.74 8.27 -8.66
N TRP A 82 -1.64 8.94 -7.94
CA TRP A 82 -2.85 9.51 -8.53
C TRP A 82 -2.52 10.60 -9.54
N HIS A 83 -1.61 11.51 -9.19
CA HIS A 83 -1.12 12.56 -10.08
C HIS A 83 -0.52 11.99 -11.36
N ASP A 84 0.38 11.00 -11.26
CA ASP A 84 0.97 10.29 -12.41
C ASP A 84 -0.07 9.66 -13.34
N ARG A 85 -1.25 9.31 -12.81
CA ARG A 85 -2.35 8.69 -13.56
C ARG A 85 -3.48 9.65 -13.91
N GLY A 86 -3.34 10.94 -13.61
CA GLY A 86 -4.38 11.94 -13.83
C GLY A 86 -5.65 11.72 -13.01
N ILE A 87 -5.56 11.00 -11.90
CA ILE A 87 -6.68 10.72 -10.98
C ILE A 87 -6.80 11.87 -9.98
N LYS A 88 -7.98 12.45 -9.85
CA LYS A 88 -8.27 13.51 -8.89
C LYS A 88 -8.75 12.93 -7.56
N PRO A 89 -8.38 13.49 -6.39
CA PRO A 89 -8.91 13.05 -5.10
C PRO A 89 -10.44 13.08 -5.01
N ALA A 90 -11.09 14.01 -5.71
CA ALA A 90 -12.55 14.09 -5.84
C ALA A 90 -13.18 12.83 -6.47
N GLU A 91 -12.50 12.18 -7.42
CA GLU A 91 -12.97 10.92 -8.03
C GLU A 91 -12.94 9.78 -7.02
N ILE A 92 -11.89 9.71 -6.20
CA ILE A 92 -11.78 8.73 -5.11
C ILE A 92 -12.84 8.98 -4.03
N ARG A 93 -13.08 10.24 -3.67
CA ARG A 93 -14.14 10.64 -2.75
C ARG A 93 -15.52 10.21 -3.27
N ALA A 94 -15.79 10.43 -4.56
CA ALA A 94 -17.04 10.00 -5.18
C ALA A 94 -17.20 8.47 -5.15
N GLU A 95 -16.14 7.72 -5.43
CA GLU A 95 -16.17 6.25 -5.32
C GLU A 95 -16.39 5.77 -3.88
N MET A 96 -15.82 6.46 -2.88
CA MET A 96 -16.08 6.14 -1.47
C MET A 96 -17.54 6.40 -1.07
N ALA A 97 -18.12 7.51 -1.51
CA ALA A 97 -19.54 7.80 -1.29
C ALA A 97 -20.43 6.74 -1.95
N ARG A 98 -20.15 6.40 -3.22
CA ARG A 98 -20.84 5.34 -3.95
C ARG A 98 -20.77 4.00 -3.20
N ARG A 99 -19.61 3.63 -2.65
CA ARG A 99 -19.45 2.39 -1.85
C ARG A 99 -20.22 2.42 -0.54
N LYS A 100 -20.21 3.55 0.16
CA LYS A 100 -20.98 3.74 1.39
C LYS A 100 -22.47 3.51 1.14
N ASP A 101 -23.00 4.05 0.05
CA ASP A 101 -24.41 3.93 -0.32
C ASP A 101 -24.77 2.50 -0.75
N LEU A 102 -23.85 1.78 -1.40
CA LEU A 102 -24.09 0.40 -1.85
C LEU A 102 -23.93 -0.66 -0.75
N LEU A 103 -23.01 -0.47 0.20
CA LEU A 103 -22.53 -1.54 1.10
C LEU A 103 -22.88 -1.31 2.57
N GLY A 104 -23.42 -0.13 2.91
CA GLY A 104 -23.50 0.30 4.29
C GLY A 104 -22.12 0.34 4.97
N ILE A 105 -22.09 0.60 6.27
CA ILE A 105 -20.85 0.87 7.03
C ILE A 105 -19.96 -0.40 7.15
N ALA A 106 -20.48 -1.59 6.85
CA ALA A 106 -19.86 -2.87 7.21
C ALA A 106 -19.51 -3.82 6.06
N GLU A 107 -20.03 -3.65 4.83
CA GLU A 107 -19.80 -4.66 3.79
C GLU A 107 -18.63 -4.33 2.86
N LYS A 108 -17.69 -5.28 2.81
CA LYS A 108 -16.54 -5.27 1.92
C LYS A 108 -16.98 -5.81 0.56
N LEU A 109 -16.85 -5.03 -0.52
CA LEU A 109 -17.02 -5.54 -1.88
C LEU A 109 -16.22 -6.85 -2.05
N PRO A 110 -16.81 -7.94 -2.55
CA PRO A 110 -16.02 -9.09 -2.98
C PRO A 110 -15.05 -8.59 -4.04
N LYS A 111 -13.76 -8.53 -3.69
CA LYS A 111 -12.70 -8.09 -4.60
C LYS A 111 -12.75 -8.94 -5.87
N LYS A 112 -13.27 -8.41 -6.99
CA LYS A 112 -12.93 -8.86 -8.35
C LYS A 112 -11.50 -8.40 -8.65
N GLY A 113 -10.55 -8.91 -7.86
CA GLY A 113 -9.16 -8.55 -7.98
C GLY A 113 -8.50 -9.48 -8.97
N ARG A 114 -8.14 -8.97 -10.17
CA ARG A 114 -7.19 -9.62 -11.08
C ARG A 114 -5.93 -10.07 -10.31
N VAL A 115 -5.51 -9.32 -9.29
CA VAL A 115 -4.42 -9.70 -8.38
C VAL A 115 -4.71 -10.98 -7.57
N ARG A 116 -5.93 -11.15 -7.02
CA ARG A 116 -6.31 -12.39 -6.32
C ARG A 116 -6.39 -13.56 -7.30
N GLU A 117 -6.81 -13.30 -8.53
CA GLU A 117 -6.87 -14.31 -9.59
C GLU A 117 -5.47 -14.71 -10.08
N LEU A 118 -4.57 -13.75 -10.28
CA LEU A 118 -3.14 -13.96 -10.57
C LEU A 118 -2.43 -14.68 -9.41
N LEU A 119 -2.71 -14.31 -8.16
CA LEU A 119 -2.20 -15.02 -6.98
C LEU A 119 -2.79 -16.44 -6.88
N LYS A 120 -4.05 -16.66 -7.24
CA LYS A 120 -4.65 -18.00 -7.31
C LYS A 120 -4.05 -18.85 -8.44
N GLN A 121 -3.71 -18.23 -9.58
CA GLN A 121 -3.05 -18.88 -10.70
C GLN A 121 -1.59 -19.25 -10.35
N SER A 122 -0.87 -18.35 -9.68
CA SER A 122 0.49 -18.59 -9.17
C SER A 122 0.53 -19.61 -8.01
N ASN A 123 -0.43 -19.57 -7.07
CA ASN A 123 -0.57 -20.59 -6.01
C ASN A 123 -1.20 -21.91 -6.50
N ARG A 124 -1.55 -22.04 -7.78
CA ARG A 124 -1.90 -23.34 -8.38
C ARG A 124 -0.66 -24.08 -8.90
N SER A 125 0.41 -23.36 -9.25
CA SER A 125 1.68 -23.96 -9.68
C SER A 125 2.62 -24.30 -8.53
N CYS A 126 2.36 -23.87 -7.30
CA CYS A 126 3.15 -24.23 -6.12
C CYS A 126 2.35 -25.16 -5.19
N ALA A 127 2.55 -26.47 -5.37
CA ALA A 127 1.90 -27.52 -4.58
C ALA A 127 2.59 -27.79 -3.23
N LEU A 128 3.17 -26.78 -2.58
CA LEU A 128 3.98 -27.02 -1.36
C LEU A 128 3.21 -27.02 -0.05
N TYR A 129 2.02 -26.41 0.04
CA TYR A 129 1.29 -26.35 1.32
C TYR A 129 -0.23 -26.31 1.13
N ARG A 130 -0.83 -27.48 0.89
CA ARG A 130 -2.27 -27.68 1.12
C ARG A 130 -2.57 -29.13 1.47
N GLN A 131 -2.44 -29.48 2.75
CA GLN A 131 -3.35 -30.42 3.39
C GLN A 131 -3.32 -30.31 4.92
N GLY A 132 -4.47 -29.93 5.48
CA GLY A 132 -5.03 -30.38 6.77
C GLY A 132 -4.25 -30.09 8.06
N ASP A 133 -4.77 -29.15 8.84
CA ASP A 133 -4.78 -29.15 10.31
C ASP A 133 -3.48 -29.53 11.06
N ARG A 134 -2.54 -28.56 11.14
CA ARG A 134 -1.68 -28.31 12.30
C ARG A 134 -0.92 -26.99 12.12
N ILE A 135 -1.10 -26.04 13.04
CA ILE A 135 -0.33 -24.80 13.11
C ILE A 135 0.89 -25.04 14.00
N GLY A 136 2.10 -24.91 13.46
CA GLY A 136 3.34 -24.86 14.24
C GLY A 136 4.59 -25.21 13.42
N PRO A 137 5.77 -24.64 13.77
CA PRO A 137 7.03 -24.99 13.10
C PRO A 137 7.37 -26.46 13.36
N VAL A 138 7.71 -27.19 12.31
CA VAL A 138 8.15 -28.60 12.41
C VAL A 138 9.51 -28.62 13.14
N PRO A 139 9.71 -29.51 14.15
CA PRO A 139 11.01 -29.60 14.81
C PRO A 139 12.05 -30.17 13.83
N LEU A 140 13.20 -29.51 13.73
CA LEU A 140 14.39 -30.05 13.07
C LEU A 140 14.92 -31.21 13.92
N SER A 141 14.48 -32.43 13.67
CA SER A 141 15.03 -33.60 14.38
C SER A 141 14.98 -34.90 13.55
N SER A 142 16.18 -35.23 13.04
CA SER A 142 16.80 -36.55 12.90
C SER A 142 15.97 -37.75 12.42
N ALA A 143 16.15 -38.11 11.14
CA ALA A 143 16.17 -39.51 10.70
C ALA A 143 17.28 -39.71 9.64
N PRO A 144 17.95 -40.89 9.59
CA PRO A 144 19.25 -41.04 8.95
C PRO A 144 19.14 -41.28 7.44
N CYS A 145 20.11 -40.74 6.70
CA CYS A 145 20.24 -40.92 5.25
C CYS A 145 20.42 -42.40 4.87
N PRO A 146 19.76 -42.90 3.81
CA PRO A 146 20.00 -44.25 3.31
C PRO A 146 21.37 -44.33 2.62
N VAL A 147 22.17 -45.32 2.99
CA VAL A 147 23.44 -45.67 2.32
C VAL A 147 23.16 -46.43 1.02
N PRO A 148 23.81 -46.09 -0.10
CA PRO A 148 23.62 -46.80 -1.37
C PRO A 148 24.30 -48.18 -1.37
N PRO A 149 23.79 -49.15 -2.14
CA PRO A 149 24.37 -50.49 -2.19
C PRO A 149 25.72 -50.50 -2.92
N THR A 150 26.68 -51.24 -2.37
CA THR A 150 27.98 -51.49 -3.00
C THR A 150 27.86 -52.50 -4.15
N PRO A 151 28.53 -52.27 -5.30
CA PRO A 151 28.54 -53.23 -6.40
C PRO A 151 29.47 -54.41 -6.10
N ARG A 152 29.12 -55.61 -6.60
CA ARG A 152 29.98 -56.81 -6.63
C ARG A 152 30.96 -56.75 -7.79
#